data_AF-W1NJP9-F1
#
_entry.id   AF-W1NJP9-F1
#
_cell.length_a   1.000
_cell.length_b   1.000
_cell.length_c   1.000
_cell.angle_alpha   90.00
_cell.angle_beta   90.00
_cell.angle_gamma   90.00
#
_symmetry.space_group_name_H-M   'P 1'
#
loop_
_entity.id
_entity.type
_entity.pdbx_description
1 polymer ?
#
loop_
_entity_poly.entity_id
_entity_poly.type
_entity_poly.pdbx_seq_one_letter_code
_entity_poly.pdbx_strand_id
1 'polypeptide(L)'
;MNPCLAIIMDYLSRIESEIVSICEDVHHLLDSYLIPSEDSAEARVFHWKMKADYFRYLAEIKTDEQKLFGAYKAHLNYEGGHVLASLQRIAKVDLRPANPTRLVAALNFAVFKADILNSPEDAYALAVEVLWL
;
A
#
# COMPACT_ATOMS: atom_id res chain seq x y z
N MET A 1 18.19 5.70 -33.24
CA MET A 1 17.68 5.05 -32.01
C MET A 1 18.21 3.61 -32.00
N ASN A 2 18.78 3.13 -30.90
CA ASN A 2 19.32 1.77 -30.83
C ASN A 2 18.15 0.75 -30.95
N PRO A 3 18.09 -0.12 -31.97
CA PRO A 3 16.97 -1.03 -32.17
C PRO A 3 16.74 -1.99 -31.00
N CYS A 4 17.78 -2.36 -30.25
CA CYS A 4 17.63 -3.17 -29.02
C CYS A 4 16.91 -2.39 -27.91
N LEU A 5 17.14 -1.08 -27.80
CA LEU A 5 16.48 -0.23 -26.81
C LEU A 5 14.97 -0.14 -27.08
N ALA A 6 14.57 -0.05 -28.35
CA ALA A 6 13.16 0.00 -28.73
C ALA A 6 12.41 -1.28 -28.33
N ILE A 7 13.01 -2.46 -28.53
CA ILE A 7 12.41 -3.74 -28.14
C ILE A 7 12.27 -3.85 -26.61
N ILE A 8 13.28 -3.41 -25.87
CA ILE A 8 13.26 -3.43 -24.39
C ILE A 8 12.15 -2.51 -23.86
N MET A 9 12.03 -1.30 -24.42
CA MET A 9 11.01 -0.34 -24.01
C MET A 9 9.58 -0.81 -24.33
N ASP A 10 9.37 -1.44 -25.49
CA ASP A 10 8.08 -2.03 -25.85
C ASP A 10 7.67 -3.14 -24.86
N TYR A 11 8.61 -4.03 -24.54
CA TYR A 11 8.35 -5.11 -23.58
C TYR A 11 8.10 -4.59 -22.17
N LEU A 12 8.84 -3.57 -21.72
CA LEU A 12 8.63 -2.91 -20.44
C LEU A 12 7.23 -2.29 -20.37
N SER A 13 6.80 -1.58 -21.43
CA SER A 13 5.47 -0.96 -21.51
C SER A 13 4.34 -1.99 -21.41
N ARG A 14 4.52 -3.18 -21.99
CA ARG A 14 3.56 -4.28 -21.86
C ARG A 14 3.45 -4.78 -20.42
N ILE A 15 4.57 -5.01 -19.75
CA ILE A 15 4.60 -5.41 -18.34
C ILE A 15 3.92 -4.36 -17.46
N GLU A 16 4.26 -3.08 -17.65
CA GLU A 16 3.64 -1.98 -16.90
C GLU A 16 2.12 -1.94 -17.10
N SER A 17 1.65 -2.19 -18.32
CA SER A 17 0.22 -2.21 -18.63
C SER A 17 -0.50 -3.38 -17.95
N GLU A 18 0.12 -4.56 -17.91
CA GLU A 18 -0.41 -5.72 -17.18
C GLU A 18 -0.50 -5.45 -15.67
N ILE A 19 0.54 -4.84 -15.08
CA ILE A 19 0.54 -4.48 -13.66
C ILE A 19 -0.57 -3.47 -13.36
N VAL A 20 -0.77 -2.46 -14.21
CA VAL A 20 -1.85 -1.47 -14.04
C VAL A 20 -3.21 -2.15 -14.06
N SER A 21 -3.48 -3.00 -15.05
CA SER A 21 -4.75 -3.72 -15.16
C SER A 21 -5.04 -4.55 -13.91
N ILE A 22 -4.04 -5.28 -13.41
CA ILE A 22 -4.20 -6.08 -12.19
C ILE A 22 -4.49 -5.19 -10.97
N CYS A 23 -3.80 -4.06 -10.84
CA CYS A 23 -4.05 -3.11 -9.74
C CYS A 23 -5.47 -2.55 -9.81
N GLU A 24 -5.97 -2.20 -11.00
CA GLU A 24 -7.32 -1.69 -11.21
C GLU A 24 -8.38 -2.74 -10.86
N ASP A 25 -8.21 -3.98 -11.31
CA ASP A 25 -9.11 -5.10 -11.00
C ASP A 25 -9.19 -5.35 -9.48
N VAL A 26 -8.04 -5.33 -8.80
CA VAL A 26 -7.99 -5.51 -7.35
C VAL A 26 -8.63 -4.33 -6.61
N HIS A 27 -8.39 -3.10 -7.04
CA HIS A 27 -9.06 -1.93 -6.46
C HIS A 27 -10.58 -2.02 -6.61
N HIS A 28 -11.07 -2.43 -7.79
CA HIS A 28 -12.49 -2.63 -8.03
C HIS A 28 -13.07 -3.71 -7.12
N LEU A 29 -12.38 -4.84 -6.95
CA LEU A 29 -12.78 -5.93 -6.05
C LEU A 29 -12.87 -5.45 -4.60
N LEU A 30 -11.85 -4.73 -4.14
CA LEU A 30 -11.76 -4.22 -2.77
C LEU A 30 -12.88 -3.23 -2.47
N ASP A 31 -13.13 -2.29 -3.38
CA ASP A 31 -14.10 -1.20 -3.16
C ASP A 31 -15.54 -1.63 -3.32
N SER A 32 -15.80 -2.57 -4.24
CA SER A 32 -17.17 -2.97 -4.57
C SER A 32 -17.69 -4.10 -3.68
N TYR A 33 -16.79 -4.96 -3.19
CA TYR A 33 -17.20 -6.20 -2.50
C TYR A 33 -16.55 -6.33 -1.13
N LEU A 34 -15.22 -6.38 -1.06
CA LEU A 34 -14.53 -6.83 0.15
C LEU A 34 -14.66 -5.83 1.30
N ILE A 35 -14.23 -4.57 1.10
CA ILE A 35 -14.25 -3.54 2.14
C ILE A 35 -15.68 -3.26 2.66
N PRO A 36 -16.72 -3.17 1.80
CA PRO A 36 -18.09 -3.01 2.25
C PRO A 36 -18.64 -4.20 3.05
N SER A 37 -18.23 -5.44 2.72
CA SER A 37 -18.75 -6.65 3.35
C SER A 37 -18.07 -7.01 4.66
N GLU A 38 -16.99 -6.33 5.05
CA GLU A 38 -16.25 -6.71 6.25
C GLU A 38 -16.98 -6.33 7.54
N ASP A 39 -17.22 -7.32 8.39
CA ASP A 39 -17.66 -7.14 9.78
C ASP A 39 -16.48 -7.19 10.76
N SER A 40 -15.43 -7.95 10.44
CA SER A 40 -14.23 -8.05 11.27
C SER A 40 -13.31 -6.85 11.08
N ALA A 41 -12.87 -6.26 12.19
CA ALA A 41 -11.92 -5.17 12.16
C ALA A 41 -10.55 -5.60 11.60
N GLU A 42 -10.12 -6.85 11.86
CA GLU A 42 -8.87 -7.40 11.33
C GLU A 42 -8.92 -7.55 9.80
N ALA A 43 -10.02 -8.11 9.28
CA ALA A 43 -10.22 -8.24 7.84
C ALA A 43 -10.33 -6.87 7.15
N ARG A 44 -10.97 -5.90 7.82
CA ARG A 44 -11.01 -4.51 7.36
C ARG A 44 -9.60 -3.92 7.23
N VAL A 45 -8.72 -4.10 8.23
CA VAL A 45 -7.31 -3.67 8.13
C VAL A 45 -6.61 -4.36 6.98
N PHE A 46 -6.77 -5.67 6.85
CA PHE A 46 -6.14 -6.45 5.80
C PHE A 46 -6.51 -5.93 4.40
N HIS A 47 -7.80 -5.67 4.14
CA HIS A 47 -8.25 -5.16 2.85
C HIS A 47 -7.85 -3.72 2.58
N TRP A 48 -7.88 -2.83 3.58
CA TRP A 48 -7.37 -1.47 3.39
C TRP A 48 -5.87 -1.42 3.17
N LYS A 49 -5.11 -2.26 3.89
CA LYS A 49 -3.67 -2.44 3.68
C LYS A 49 -3.40 -2.94 2.27
N MET A 50 -4.17 -3.93 1.82
CA MET A 50 -4.06 -4.45 0.46
C MET A 50 -4.29 -3.33 -0.56
N LYS A 51 -5.35 -2.54 -0.41
CA LYS A 51 -5.62 -1.38 -1.26
C LYS A 51 -4.44 -0.40 -1.29
N ALA A 52 -3.87 -0.09 -0.14
CA ALA A 52 -2.72 0.81 -0.04
C ALA A 52 -1.48 0.27 -0.77
N ASP A 53 -1.21 -1.04 -0.67
CA ASP A 53 -0.12 -1.69 -1.38
C ASP A 53 -0.29 -1.67 -2.90
N TYR A 54 -1.49 -1.89 -3.42
CA TYR A 54 -1.73 -1.82 -4.87
C TYR A 54 -1.57 -0.40 -5.41
N PHE A 55 -1.95 0.64 -4.66
CA PHE A 55 -1.60 2.02 -5.02
C PHE A 55 -0.09 2.30 -4.93
N ARG A 56 0.62 1.68 -3.98
CA ARG A 56 2.08 1.78 -3.89
C ARG A 56 2.75 1.15 -5.12
N TYR A 57 2.30 -0.02 -5.56
CA TYR A 57 2.83 -0.65 -6.78
C TYR A 57 2.65 0.22 -8.01
N LEU A 58 1.49 0.90 -8.14
CA LEU A 58 1.28 1.89 -9.20
C LEU A 58 2.29 3.06 -9.12
N ALA A 59 2.61 3.52 -7.91
CA ALA A 59 3.58 4.60 -7.70
C ALA A 59 5.03 4.17 -8.00
N GLU A 60 5.36 2.89 -7.90
CA GLU A 60 6.69 2.34 -8.20
C GLU A 60 6.97 2.29 -9.71
N ILE A 61 5.95 1.97 -10.51
CA ILE A 61 6.11 1.74 -11.96
C ILE A 61 5.81 2.96 -12.82
N LYS A 62 5.03 3.93 -12.31
CA LYS A 62 4.65 5.11 -13.08
C LYS A 62 5.61 6.28 -12.88
N THR A 63 5.60 7.21 -13.83
CA THR A 63 6.33 8.48 -13.74
C THR A 63 5.36 9.65 -13.55
N ASP A 64 5.91 10.79 -13.13
CA ASP A 64 5.23 12.09 -13.11
C ASP A 64 3.90 12.08 -12.34
N GLU A 65 2.82 12.54 -12.97
CA GLU A 65 1.51 12.72 -12.33
C GLU A 65 0.89 11.42 -11.85
N GLN A 66 1.06 10.32 -12.60
CA GLN A 66 0.51 9.02 -12.23
C GLN A 66 1.22 8.45 -10.99
N LYS A 67 2.53 8.69 -10.86
CA LYS A 67 3.28 8.36 -9.64
C LYS A 67 2.76 9.15 -8.45
N LEU A 68 2.59 10.46 -8.60
CA LEU A 68 2.08 11.32 -7.53
C LEU A 68 0.67 10.91 -7.10
N PHE A 69 -0.19 10.55 -8.05
CA PHE A 69 -1.54 10.04 -7.76
C PHE A 69 -1.49 8.72 -6.98
N GLY A 70 -0.69 7.75 -7.45
CA GLY A 70 -0.51 6.47 -6.76
C GLY A 70 0.02 6.66 -5.33
N ALA A 71 1.06 7.49 -5.17
CA ALA A 71 1.64 7.80 -3.87
C ALA A 71 0.61 8.49 -2.94
N TYR A 72 -0.12 9.47 -3.44
CA TYR A 72 -1.16 10.15 -2.65
C TYR A 72 -2.26 9.18 -2.21
N LYS A 73 -2.75 8.31 -3.10
CA LYS A 73 -3.76 7.31 -2.76
C LYS A 73 -3.24 6.26 -1.80
N ALA A 74 -2.01 5.77 -1.97
CA ALA A 74 -1.39 4.84 -1.04
C ALA A 74 -1.27 5.47 0.35
N HIS A 75 -0.76 6.70 0.42
CA HIS A 75 -0.64 7.47 1.65
C HIS A 75 -1.99 7.68 2.34
N LEU A 76 -3.04 8.07 1.59
CA LEU A 76 -4.39 8.20 2.16
C LEU A 76 -4.92 6.88 2.73
N ASN A 77 -4.69 5.75 2.07
CA ASN A 77 -5.18 4.46 2.58
C ASN A 77 -4.37 3.99 3.80
N TYR A 78 -3.06 4.24 3.82
CA TYR A 78 -2.21 3.96 4.98
C TYR A 78 -2.52 4.89 6.17
N GLU A 79 -2.42 6.20 5.96
CA GLU A 79 -2.44 7.22 7.01
C GLU A 79 -3.83 7.80 7.28
N GLY A 80 -4.69 7.94 6.26
CA GLY A 80 -5.99 8.62 6.30
C GLY A 80 -7.07 7.97 7.16
N GLY A 81 -6.68 7.18 8.16
CA GLY A 81 -7.55 6.61 9.18
C GLY A 81 -8.13 5.24 8.81
N HIS A 82 -7.82 4.70 7.63
CA HIS A 82 -8.35 3.40 7.24
C HIS A 82 -7.53 2.25 7.83
N VAL A 83 -6.21 2.22 7.57
CA VAL A 83 -5.32 1.23 8.20
C VAL A 83 -5.00 1.64 9.63
N LEU A 84 -4.41 2.83 9.86
CA LEU A 84 -4.02 3.26 11.21
C LEU A 84 -5.18 3.36 12.21
N ALA A 85 -6.33 3.95 11.86
CA ALA A 85 -7.44 4.03 12.82
C ALA A 85 -8.13 2.69 13.02
N SER A 86 -8.08 1.77 12.05
CA SER A 86 -8.53 0.40 12.27
C SER A 86 -7.54 -0.37 13.16
N LEU A 87 -6.23 -0.18 13.00
CA LEU A 87 -5.23 -0.70 13.93
C LEU A 87 -5.44 -0.17 15.37
N GLN A 88 -5.73 1.12 15.54
CA GLN A 88 -6.04 1.71 16.85
C GLN A 88 -7.34 1.17 17.46
N ARG A 89 -8.39 0.97 16.64
CA ARG A 89 -9.64 0.33 17.09
C ARG A 89 -9.42 -1.11 17.53
N ILE A 90 -8.61 -1.85 16.79
CA ILE A 90 -8.35 -3.26 17.10
C ILE A 90 -7.40 -3.41 18.28
N ALA A 91 -6.41 -2.52 18.45
CA ALA A 91 -5.53 -2.49 19.61
C ALA A 91 -6.31 -2.30 20.94
N LYS A 92 -7.50 -1.66 20.89
CA LYS A 92 -8.40 -1.55 22.03
C LYS A 92 -9.25 -2.80 22.29
N VAL A 93 -9.41 -3.67 21.27
CA VAL A 93 -10.35 -4.80 21.31
C VAL A 93 -9.61 -6.11 21.57
N ASP A 94 -8.62 -6.49 20.76
CA ASP A 94 -7.86 -7.73 20.99
C ASP A 94 -6.64 -7.92 20.06
N LEU A 95 -5.66 -7.01 20.05
CA LEU A 95 -4.37 -7.35 19.43
C LEU A 95 -3.21 -6.89 20.31
N ARG A 96 -2.58 -7.88 20.94
CA ARG A 96 -1.26 -7.72 21.56
C ARG A 96 -0.30 -7.12 20.52
N PRO A 97 0.70 -6.34 20.94
CA PRO A 97 1.69 -5.73 20.04
C PRO A 97 2.29 -6.71 19.00
N ALA A 98 2.39 -8.00 19.35
CA ALA A 98 2.86 -9.07 18.48
C ALA A 98 1.85 -9.60 17.43
N ASN A 99 0.72 -8.93 17.18
CA ASN A 99 -0.21 -9.41 16.14
C ASN A 99 0.41 -9.29 14.73
N PRO A 100 0.36 -10.37 13.91
CA PRO A 100 0.93 -10.36 12.57
C PRO A 100 0.34 -9.30 11.65
N THR A 101 -0.99 -9.12 11.63
CA THR A 101 -1.67 -8.15 10.76
C THR A 101 -1.24 -6.72 11.06
N ARG A 102 -1.09 -6.37 12.34
CA ARG A 102 -0.58 -5.07 12.80
C ARG A 102 0.87 -4.84 12.40
N LEU A 103 1.74 -5.82 12.68
CA LEU A 103 3.16 -5.74 12.34
C LEU A 103 3.37 -5.58 10.83
N VAL A 104 2.69 -6.41 10.03
CA VAL A 104 2.81 -6.37 8.57
C VAL A 104 2.26 -5.07 8.00
N ALA A 105 1.13 -4.56 8.50
CA ALA A 105 0.56 -3.30 8.02
C ALA A 105 1.49 -2.10 8.31
N ALA A 106 2.05 -2.04 9.52
CA ALA A 106 2.98 -0.98 9.89
C ALA A 106 4.32 -1.08 9.17
N LEU A 107 4.87 -2.29 8.99
CA LEU A 107 6.09 -2.51 8.24
C LEU A 107 5.93 -2.05 6.78
N ASN A 108 4.83 -2.44 6.13
CA ASN A 108 4.55 -2.00 4.76
C ASN A 108 4.38 -0.49 4.66
N PHE A 109 3.80 0.15 5.67
CA PHE A 109 3.70 1.60 5.71
C PHE A 109 5.07 2.27 5.91
N ALA A 110 5.94 1.71 6.75
CA ALA A 110 7.32 2.20 6.91
C ALA A 110 8.11 2.10 5.58
N VAL A 111 8.00 0.97 4.88
CA VAL A 111 8.61 0.80 3.54
C VAL A 111 8.07 1.84 2.56
N PHE A 112 6.75 2.06 2.53
CA PHE A 112 6.15 3.10 1.70
C PHE A 112 6.71 4.50 2.00
N LYS A 113 6.88 4.85 3.28
CA LYS A 113 7.46 6.14 3.70
C LYS A 113 8.91 6.29 3.23
N ALA A 114 9.71 5.24 3.35
CA ALA A 114 11.11 5.27 2.92
C ALA A 114 11.24 5.34 1.39
N ASP A 115 10.59 4.42 0.68
CA ASP A 115 10.88 4.17 -0.74
C ASP A 115 10.07 5.08 -1.68
N ILE A 116 8.85 5.48 -1.28
CA ILE A 116 7.95 6.27 -2.14
C ILE A 116 7.91 7.73 -1.71
N LEU A 117 7.78 7.99 -0.40
CA LEU A 117 7.76 9.36 0.11
C LEU A 117 9.16 9.94 0.37
N ASN A 118 10.22 9.14 0.18
CA ASN A 118 11.60 9.55 0.41
C ASN A 118 11.80 10.18 1.81
N SER A 119 11.14 9.60 2.81
CA SER A 119 11.09 10.09 4.20
C SER A 119 11.58 9.00 5.17
N PRO A 120 12.88 8.66 5.14
CA PRO A 120 13.42 7.54 5.92
C PRO A 120 13.37 7.75 7.44
N GLU A 121 13.43 9.00 7.92
CA GLU A 121 13.30 9.32 9.34
C GLU A 121 11.91 8.94 9.88
N ASP A 122 10.86 9.29 9.13
CA ASP A 122 9.48 8.96 9.49
C ASP A 122 9.22 7.45 9.39
N ALA A 123 9.82 6.78 8.40
CA ALA A 123 9.78 5.34 8.27
C ALA A 123 10.40 4.64 9.49
N TYR A 124 11.57 5.11 9.93
CA TYR A 124 12.26 4.59 11.10
C TYR A 124 11.46 4.84 12.38
N ALA A 125 10.93 6.06 12.56
CA ALA A 125 10.10 6.39 13.72
C ALA A 125 8.87 5.47 13.83
N LEU A 126 8.18 5.23 12.71
CA LEU A 126 7.03 4.33 12.65
C LEU A 126 7.42 2.87 12.93
N ALA A 127 8.52 2.40 12.34
CA ALA A 127 9.01 1.04 12.60
C ALA A 127 9.39 0.85 14.07
N VAL A 128 10.00 1.85 14.69
CA VAL A 128 10.35 1.82 16.12
C VAL A 128 9.09 1.80 16.99
N GLU A 129 8.11 2.67 16.72
CA GLU A 129 6.85 2.68 17.48
C GLU A 129 6.17 1.31 17.48
N VAL A 130 6.24 0.57 16.37
CA VAL A 130 5.55 -0.70 16.22
C VAL A 130 6.34 -1.88 16.78
N LEU A 131 7.67 -1.92 16.60
CA LEU A 131 8.51 -3.05 16.99
C LEU A 131 8.89 -3.04 18.48
N TRP A 132 8.80 -1.89 19.15
CA TRP A 132 9.20 -1.73 20.56
C TRP A 132 8.02 -1.61 21.55
N LEU A 133 6.80 -1.97 21.13
CA LEU A 133 5.63 -2.19 22.00
C LEU A 133 5.44 -3.69 22.28
#